data_AF-A0AAV5C6I2-F1
#
_entry.id   AF-A0AAV5C6I2-F1
#
_cell.length_a   1.000
_cell.length_b   1.000
_cell.length_c   1.000
_cell.angle_alpha   90.00
_cell.angle_beta   90.00
_cell.angle_gamma   90.00
#
_symmetry.space_group_name_H-M   'P 1'
#
loop_
_entity.id
_entity.type
_entity.pdbx_description
1 polymer ?
#
loop_
_entity_poly.entity_id
_entity_poly.type
_entity_poly.pdbx_seq_one_letter_code
_entity_poly.pdbx_strand_id
1 'polypeptide(L)'
;MVMAKEVDELARKTPGKKSHAIDAFSRALQAIPTIIADNAGLDSAELISQLRAEHHKENSTAGIDVITGSVGDMQKLGISESFKVKQAILLSATEATEMILRVDEIITCAPRRREDRM
;
A
#
# COMPACT_ATOMS: atom_id res chain seq x y z
N MET A 1 6.19 -4.43 3.67
CA MET A 1 6.86 -3.36 4.45
C MET A 1 8.18 -2.93 3.84
N VAL A 2 9.03 -3.85 3.37
CA VAL A 2 10.31 -3.56 2.69
C VAL A 2 10.22 -2.41 1.67
N MET A 3 9.28 -2.45 0.71
CA MET A 3 9.12 -1.37 -0.27
C MET A 3 8.84 0.00 0.37
N ALA A 4 8.06 0.05 1.45
CA ALA A 4 7.76 1.30 2.14
C ALA A 4 9.01 1.90 2.81
N LYS A 5 9.87 1.05 3.38
CA LYS A 5 11.18 1.48 3.92
C LYS A 5 12.06 2.08 2.84
N GLU A 6 12.25 1.37 1.73
CA GLU A 6 13.11 1.83 0.63
C GLU A 6 12.61 3.16 0.04
N VAL A 7 11.29 3.31 -0.11
CA VAL A 7 10.66 4.56 -0.58
C VAL A 7 10.82 5.68 0.45
N ASP A 8 10.69 5.42 1.75
CA ASP A 8 10.94 6.42 2.80
C ASP A 8 12.40 6.91 2.79
N GLU A 9 13.36 6.00 2.65
CA GLU A 9 14.77 6.35 2.54
C GLU A 9 15.06 7.20 1.29
N LEU A 10 14.39 6.91 0.18
CA LEU A 10 14.47 7.72 -1.04
C LEU A 10 13.86 9.12 -0.83
N ALA A 11 12.74 9.22 -0.09
CA ALA A 11 12.12 10.51 0.23
C ALA A 11 13.08 11.43 0.99
N ARG A 12 13.82 10.89 1.97
CA ARG A 12 14.82 11.64 2.77
C ARG A 12 15.98 12.17 1.94
N LYS A 13 16.36 11.46 0.88
CA LYS A 13 17.46 11.84 -0.04
C LYS A 13 17.00 12.82 -1.12
N THR A 14 15.69 12.95 -1.34
CA THR A 14 15.13 13.78 -2.40
C THR A 14 14.83 15.19 -1.89
N PRO A 15 15.36 16.26 -2.52
CA PRO A 15 15.05 17.63 -2.11
C PRO A 15 13.72 18.15 -2.69
N GLY A 16 13.13 19.11 -1.99
CA GLY A 16 11.97 19.87 -2.46
C GLY A 16 10.65 19.10 -2.41
N LYS A 17 9.62 19.62 -3.10
CA LYS A 17 8.23 19.14 -3.01
C LYS A 17 8.04 17.66 -3.39
N LYS A 18 8.94 17.11 -4.21
CA LYS A 18 8.89 15.70 -4.61
C LYS A 18 9.06 14.75 -3.42
N SER A 19 9.81 15.13 -2.40
CA SER A 19 10.01 14.30 -1.21
C SER A 19 8.69 13.97 -0.51
N HIS A 20 7.77 14.94 -0.43
CA HIS A 20 6.46 14.75 0.19
C HIS A 20 5.59 13.75 -0.58
N ALA A 21 5.65 13.76 -1.91
CA ALA A 21 4.93 12.78 -2.73
C ALA A 21 5.50 11.37 -2.55
N ILE A 22 6.82 11.25 -2.44
CA ILE A 22 7.50 9.96 -2.20
C ILE A 22 7.16 9.45 -0.78
N ASP A 23 7.19 10.30 0.25
CA ASP A 23 6.74 9.96 1.60
C ASP A 23 5.27 9.51 1.61
N ALA A 24 4.39 10.23 0.92
CA ALA A 24 2.99 9.82 0.78
C ALA A 24 2.84 8.44 0.12
N PHE A 25 3.65 8.12 -0.90
CA PHE A 25 3.66 6.78 -1.51
C PHE A 25 4.15 5.70 -0.53
N SER A 26 5.17 5.98 0.27
CA SER A 26 5.60 5.08 1.35
C SER A 26 4.47 4.79 2.32
N ARG A 27 3.73 5.82 2.75
CA ARG A 27 2.57 5.66 3.64
C ARG A 27 1.44 4.86 2.98
N ALA A 28 1.19 5.05 1.69
CA ALA A 28 0.19 4.28 0.95
C ALA A 28 0.52 2.78 0.91
N LEU A 29 1.80 2.41 0.75
CA LEU A 29 2.23 1.01 0.82
C LEU A 29 1.98 0.37 2.20
N GLN A 30 1.95 1.16 3.26
CA GLN A 30 1.67 0.70 4.61
C GLN A 30 0.17 0.54 4.89
N ALA A 31 -0.71 1.08 4.04
CA ALA A 31 -2.14 0.83 4.15
C ALA A 31 -2.47 -0.66 4.04
N ILE A 32 -1.73 -1.42 3.22
CA ILE A 32 -1.97 -2.87 3.03
C ILE A 32 -1.87 -3.63 4.37
N PRO A 33 -0.73 -3.61 5.10
CA PRO A 33 -0.65 -4.28 6.39
C PRO A 33 -1.58 -3.66 7.44
N THR A 34 -1.86 -2.36 7.37
CA THR A 34 -2.79 -1.68 8.30
C THR A 34 -4.20 -2.26 8.16
N ILE A 35 -4.70 -2.35 6.93
CA ILE A 35 -6.03 -2.90 6.61
C ILE A 35 -6.11 -4.39 7.00
N ILE A 36 -5.02 -5.16 6.84
CA ILE A 36 -4.98 -6.56 7.27
C ILE A 36 -5.14 -6.66 8.79
N ALA A 37 -4.43 -5.83 9.56
CA ALA A 37 -4.55 -5.80 11.03
C ALA A 37 -5.95 -5.33 11.49
N ASP A 38 -6.47 -4.27 10.88
CA ASP A 38 -7.80 -3.74 11.19
C ASP A 38 -8.90 -4.78 10.93
N ASN A 39 -8.84 -5.47 9.78
CA ASN A 39 -9.79 -6.53 9.44
C ASN A 39 -9.68 -7.74 10.37
N ALA A 40 -8.51 -7.97 10.95
CA ALA A 40 -8.30 -8.99 11.98
C ALA A 40 -8.76 -8.54 13.39
N GLY A 41 -9.16 -7.28 13.55
CA GLY A 41 -9.57 -6.71 14.84
C GLY A 41 -8.41 -6.46 15.81
N LEU A 42 -7.19 -6.33 15.28
CA LEU A 42 -5.97 -6.10 16.06
C LEU A 42 -5.66 -4.59 16.17
N ASP A 43 -4.79 -4.21 17.12
CA ASP A 43 -4.27 -2.83 17.17
C ASP A 43 -3.29 -2.61 16.02
N SER A 44 -3.81 -2.07 14.92
CA SER A 44 -3.02 -1.78 13.72
C SER A 44 -1.97 -0.70 13.97
N ALA A 45 -2.22 0.28 14.84
CA ALA A 45 -1.25 1.33 15.13
C ALA A 45 -0.01 0.76 15.82
N GLU A 46 -0.21 -0.10 16.82
CA GLU A 46 0.88 -0.78 17.51
C GLU A 46 1.64 -1.74 16.57
N LEU A 47 0.91 -2.62 15.86
CA LEU A 47 1.53 -3.62 14.99
C LEU A 47 2.31 -3.01 13.83
N ILE A 48 1.82 -1.93 13.23
CA ILE A 48 2.53 -1.24 12.15
C ILE A 48 3.79 -0.57 12.69
N SER A 49 3.75 0.00 13.89
CA SER A 49 4.94 0.57 14.53
C SER A 49 6.01 -0.49 14.79
N GLN A 50 5.62 -1.64 15.38
CA GLN A 50 6.53 -2.76 15.60
C GLN A 50 7.09 -3.31 14.27
N LEU A 51 6.24 -3.46 13.25
CA LEU A 51 6.63 -3.93 11.93
C LEU A 51 7.63 -2.96 11.25
N ARG A 52 7.45 -1.63 11.40
CA ARG A 52 8.44 -0.65 10.94
C ARG A 52 9.79 -0.88 11.62
N ALA A 53 9.80 -1.02 12.94
CA ALA A 53 11.03 -1.23 13.71
C ALA A 53 11.77 -2.50 13.28
N GLU A 54 11.04 -3.60 13.07
CA GLU A 54 11.63 -4.86 12.58
C GLU A 54 12.18 -4.74 11.16
N HIS A 55 11.53 -3.99 10.27
CA HIS A 55 12.00 -3.80 8.89
C HIS A 55 13.20 -2.84 8.77
N HIS A 56 13.44 -2.00 9.78
CA HIS A 56 14.68 -1.20 9.86
C HIS A 56 15.92 -2.05 10.17
N LYS A 57 15.77 -3.27 10.70
CA LYS A 57 16.87 -4.23 10.84
C LYS A 57 17.26 -4.83 9.48
N GLU A 58 18.46 -5.38 9.38
CA GLU A 58 18.92 -6.03 8.15
C GLU A 58 18.17 -7.35 7.90
N ASN A 59 17.88 -7.64 6.63
CA ASN A 59 17.25 -8.89 6.16
C ASN A 59 15.95 -9.30 6.89
N SER A 60 15.07 -8.33 7.14
CA SER A 60 13.80 -8.58 7.82
C SER A 60 12.79 -9.30 6.93
N THR A 61 12.36 -10.50 7.36
CA THR A 61 11.24 -11.27 6.82
C THR A 61 9.96 -11.05 7.63
N ALA A 62 9.92 -10.03 8.48
CA ALA A 62 8.82 -9.79 9.38
C ALA A 62 7.52 -9.45 8.63
N GLY A 63 6.39 -9.88 9.18
CA GLY A 63 5.05 -9.54 8.71
C GLY A 63 4.05 -9.61 9.86
N ILE A 64 2.77 -9.46 9.54
CA ILE A 64 1.71 -9.53 10.55
C ILE A 64 1.23 -10.98 10.62
N ASP A 65 1.37 -11.59 11.79
CA ASP A 65 0.72 -12.85 12.10
C ASP A 65 -0.64 -12.55 12.75
N VAL A 66 -1.69 -12.72 11.96
CA VAL A 66 -3.07 -12.47 12.39
C VAL A 66 -3.59 -13.51 13.39
N ILE A 67 -2.95 -14.67 13.49
CA ILE A 67 -3.38 -15.75 14.40
C ILE A 67 -2.89 -15.46 15.81
N THR A 68 -1.62 -15.08 15.94
CA THR A 68 -1.03 -14.72 17.25
C THR A 68 -1.26 -13.27 17.62
N GLY A 69 -1.68 -12.43 16.67
CA GLY A 69 -1.88 -11.00 16.90
C GLY A 69 -0.57 -10.25 17.08
N SER A 70 0.52 -10.72 16.47
CA SER A 70 1.87 -10.19 16.70
C SER A 70 2.67 -10.08 15.40
N VAL A 71 3.84 -9.42 15.47
CA VAL A 71 4.78 -9.40 14.34
C VAL A 71 5.56 -10.72 14.33
N GLY A 72 5.47 -11.45 13.21
CA GLY A 72 6.08 -12.77 13.04
C GLY A 72 6.97 -12.87 11.80
N ASP A 73 7.80 -13.91 11.75
CA ASP A 73 8.66 -14.20 10.60
C ASP A 73 7.87 -14.94 9.51
N MET A 74 7.62 -14.26 8.39
CA MET A 74 6.79 -14.79 7.30
C MET A 74 7.43 -16.01 6.62
N GLN A 75 8.76 -16.11 6.63
CA GLN A 75 9.47 -17.24 6.03
C GLN A 75 9.27 -18.50 6.89
N LYS A 76 9.36 -18.38 8.21
CA LYS A 76 9.11 -19.49 9.14
C LYS A 76 7.64 -19.91 9.17
N LEU A 77 6.73 -18.95 9.00
CA LEU A 77 5.29 -19.21 8.91
C LEU A 77 4.85 -19.76 7.55
N GLY A 78 5.76 -19.83 6.57
CA GLY A 78 5.46 -20.35 5.23
C GLY A 78 4.58 -19.42 4.38
N ILE A 79 4.46 -18.16 4.76
CA ILE A 79 3.66 -17.16 4.05
C ILE A 79 4.52 -16.57 2.94
N SER A 80 4.30 -17.05 1.73
CA SER A 80 5.01 -16.58 0.52
C SER A 80 4.03 -16.23 -0.58
N GLU A 81 4.41 -15.24 -1.39
CA GLU A 81 3.61 -14.76 -2.51
C GLU A 81 4.47 -14.73 -3.77
N SER A 82 3.83 -14.86 -4.94
CA SER A 82 4.54 -14.74 -6.21
C SER A 82 5.06 -13.32 -6.41
N PHE A 83 6.34 -13.19 -6.76
CA PHE A 83 6.94 -11.91 -7.15
C PHE A 83 6.11 -11.19 -8.23
N LYS A 84 5.62 -11.95 -9.22
CA LYS A 84 4.84 -11.40 -10.34
C LYS A 84 3.55 -10.72 -9.85
N VAL A 85 2.92 -11.24 -8.80
CA VAL A 85 1.71 -10.64 -8.21
C VAL A 85 2.04 -9.30 -7.57
N LYS A 86 3.08 -9.22 -6.74
CA LYS A 86 3.49 -7.95 -6.12
C LYS A 86 3.92 -6.90 -7.14
N GLN A 87 4.65 -7.32 -8.17
CA GLN A 87 5.06 -6.45 -9.26
C GLN A 87 3.85 -5.90 -10.03
N ALA A 88 2.91 -6.77 -10.41
CA ALA A 88 1.72 -6.36 -11.16
C ALA A 88 0.83 -5.40 -10.35
N ILE A 89 0.61 -5.67 -9.06
CA ILE A 89 -0.18 -4.80 -8.18
C ILE A 89 0.43 -3.40 -8.11
N LEU A 90 1.75 -3.30 -7.94
CA LEU A 90 2.43 -2.01 -7.84
C LEU A 90 2.30 -1.20 -9.14
N LEU A 91 2.53 -1.84 -10.29
CA LEU A 91 2.44 -1.20 -11.60
C LEU A 91 1.00 -0.73 -11.88
N SER A 92 0.03 -1.62 -11.78
CA SER A 92 -1.36 -1.30 -12.09
C SER A 92 -1.94 -0.23 -11.15
N ALA A 93 -1.63 -0.28 -9.85
CA ALA A 93 -2.09 0.75 -8.91
C ALA A 93 -1.46 2.12 -9.21
N THR A 94 -0.19 2.15 -9.58
CA THR A 94 0.52 3.39 -9.91
C THR A 94 -0.03 4.00 -11.20
N GLU A 95 -0.22 3.19 -12.26
CA GLU A 95 -0.82 3.62 -13.52
C GLU A 95 -2.24 4.18 -13.31
N ALA A 96 -3.08 3.48 -12.53
CA ALA A 96 -4.43 3.94 -12.22
C ALA A 96 -4.42 5.27 -11.44
N THR A 97 -3.54 5.40 -10.45
CA THR A 97 -3.39 6.62 -9.66
C THR A 97 -2.95 7.79 -10.54
N GLU A 98 -1.97 7.56 -11.41
CA GLU A 98 -1.48 8.60 -12.31
C GLU A 98 -2.55 9.02 -13.33
N MET A 99 -3.32 8.08 -13.87
CA MET A 99 -4.46 8.40 -14.75
C MET A 99 -5.45 9.32 -14.05
N ILE A 100 -5.83 9.03 -12.80
CA ILE A 100 -6.79 9.83 -12.05
C ILE A 100 -6.22 11.21 -11.70
N LEU A 101 -4.97 11.28 -11.21
CA LEU A 101 -4.35 12.54 -10.80
C LEU A 101 -4.14 13.53 -11.96
N ARG A 102 -4.02 13.04 -13.20
CA ARG A 102 -3.87 13.89 -14.39
C ARG A 102 -5.21 14.49 -14.88
N VAL A 103 -6.36 13.99 -14.43
CA VAL A 103 -7.66 14.50 -14.85
C VAL A 103 -7.98 15.80 -14.10
N ASP A 104 -8.17 16.88 -14.85
CA ASP A 104 -8.59 18.19 -14.30
C ASP A 104 -10.11 18.37 -14.36
N GLU A 105 -10.78 17.80 -15.36
CA GLU A 105 -12.22 17.94 -15.56
C GLU A 105 -12.86 16.65 -16.09
N ILE A 106 -14.09 16.36 -15.63
CA ILE A 106 -14.92 15.24 -16.12
C ILE A 106 -16.21 15.82 -16.71
N ILE A 107 -16.37 15.67 -18.03
CA ILE A 107 -17.58 16.10 -18.74
C ILE A 107 -18.43 14.85 -19.06
N THR A 108 -19.62 14.77 -18.47
CA THR A 108 -20.56 13.67 -18.70
C THR A 108 -21.66 14.08 -19.69
N CYS A 109 -21.85 13.29 -20.75
CA CYS A 109 -22.96 13.48 -21.69
C CYS A 109 -24.32 13.22 -21.04
N ALA A 110 -25.37 13.88 -21.54
CA ALA A 110 -26.73 13.63 -21.09
C ALA A 110 -27.12 12.15 -21.33
N PRO A 111 -27.75 11.49 -20.33
CA PRO A 111 -28.17 10.10 -20.49
C PRO A 111 -29.23 9.98 -21.59
N ARG A 112 -29.21 8.86 -22.32
CA ARG A 112 -30.21 8.58 -23.36
C ARG A 112 -31.61 8.56 -22.75
N ARG A 113 -32.50 9.42 -23.23
CA ARG A 113 -33.92 9.39 -22.85
C ARG A 113 -34.50 8.04 -23.26
N ARG A 114 -35.14 7.33 -22.32
CA ARG A 114 -35.98 6.18 -22.65
C ARG A 114 -37.27 6.72 -23.24
N GLU A 115 -37.60 6.31 -24.46
CA GLU A 115 -38.95 6.48 -24.98
C GLU A 115 -39.83 5.45 -24.27
N ASP A 116 -40.87 5.92 -23.57
CA ASP A 116 -41.91 5.03 -23.07
C ASP A 116 -42.62 4.43 -24.27
N ARG A 117 -42.34 3.14 -24.54
CA ARG A 117 -43.11 2.37 -25.51
C ARG A 117 -44.49 2.13 -24.91
N MET A 118 -45.49 2.92 -25.35
CA MET A 118 -46.91 2.63 -25.15
C MET A 118 -47.32 1.35 -25.90
#